data_AF-R9XDF0-F1
#
_entry.id   AF-R9XDF0-F1
#
_cell.length_a   1.000
_cell.length_b   1.000
_cell.length_c   1.000
_cell.angle_alpha   90.00
_cell.angle_beta   90.00
_cell.angle_gamma   90.00
#
_symmetry.space_group_name_H-M   'P 1'
#
loop_
_entity.id
_entity.type
_entity.pdbx_description
1 polymer ?
#
loop_
_entity_poly.entity_id
_entity_poly.type
_entity_poly.pdbx_seq_one_letter_code
_entity_poly.pdbx_strand_id
1 'polypeptide(L)'
;MANDYSSSDELHDSQSPGAERSHADGADRTGAGATSDGSEAIRKWQERREAEIAERDEADAAAKQRLQDEAVKHIDDFYEVYSKKKQQQVEQARREAEEFLQQRDAFFEQDNTVWDRVLQLINTEDADVLGDRDRSKFKDILLRLKGQEQVPGAARG
;
A
#
# COMPACT_ATOMS: atom_id res chain seq x y z
N MET A 1 -1.11 -20.63 -9.37
CA MET A 1 -2.23 -20.36 -8.45
C MET A 1 -3.10 -19.32 -9.11
N ALA A 2 -4.21 -19.77 -9.72
CA ALA A 2 -5.18 -18.92 -10.37
C ALA A 2 -6.23 -18.55 -9.30
N ASN A 3 -6.43 -17.26 -9.05
CA ASN A 3 -7.59 -16.81 -8.29
C ASN A 3 -8.67 -16.42 -9.28
N ASP A 4 -9.66 -17.31 -9.39
CA ASP A 4 -11.01 -17.04 -9.85
C ASP A 4 -11.59 -15.90 -9.00
N TYR A 5 -11.75 -14.72 -9.59
CA TYR A 5 -12.59 -13.69 -8.99
C TYR A 5 -13.99 -13.91 -9.52
N SER A 6 -14.76 -14.67 -8.75
CA SER A 6 -16.20 -14.85 -8.94
C SER A 6 -16.84 -13.47 -9.09
N SER A 7 -17.34 -13.22 -10.30
CA SER A 7 -18.18 -12.08 -10.63
C SER A 7 -19.47 -12.20 -9.81
N SER A 8 -19.51 -11.51 -8.68
CA SER A 8 -20.74 -11.20 -7.98
C SER A 8 -21.25 -9.91 -8.56
N ASP A 9 -22.18 -10.06 -9.50
CA ASP A 9 -23.04 -9.03 -10.05
C ASP A 9 -23.98 -8.53 -8.93
N GLU A 10 -23.47 -7.64 -8.07
CA GLU A 10 -24.31 -6.89 -7.12
C GLU A 10 -24.76 -5.60 -7.80
N LEU A 11 -25.86 -5.73 -8.54
CA LEU A 11 -26.74 -4.63 -8.93
C LEU A 11 -27.23 -3.91 -7.66
N HIS A 12 -26.59 -2.81 -7.30
CA HIS A 12 -27.13 -1.91 -6.30
C HIS A 12 -28.25 -1.08 -6.94
N ASP A 13 -29.47 -1.52 -6.66
CA ASP A 13 -30.74 -0.87 -6.97
C ASP A 13 -30.69 0.61 -6.57
N SER A 14 -30.57 1.49 -7.57
CA SER A 14 -30.70 2.92 -7.38
C SER A 14 -32.18 3.20 -7.21
N GLN A 15 -32.61 3.24 -5.95
CA GLN A 15 -33.97 3.58 -5.55
C GLN A 15 -34.31 4.99 -6.06
N SER A 16 -34.84 5.05 -7.28
CA SER A 16 -35.46 6.23 -7.87
C SER A 16 -36.70 6.55 -7.02
N PRO A 17 -36.85 7.74 -6.43
CA PRO A 17 -38.09 8.08 -5.77
C PRO A 17 -39.16 8.19 -6.86
N GLY A 18 -40.04 7.19 -6.90
CA GLY A 18 -41.24 7.18 -7.72
C GLY A 18 -42.08 8.40 -7.38
N ALA A 19 -41.99 9.43 -8.23
CA ALA A 19 -43.02 10.44 -8.32
C ALA A 19 -44.13 9.86 -9.21
N GLU A 20 -45.01 9.06 -8.60
CA GLU A 20 -46.33 8.78 -9.15
C GLU A 20 -47.08 10.12 -9.28
N ARG A 21 -46.90 10.79 -10.42
CA ARG A 21 -47.80 11.86 -10.84
C ARG A 21 -48.87 11.21 -11.68
N SER A 22 -49.92 10.80 -10.99
CA SER A 22 -51.20 10.42 -11.58
C SER A 22 -51.59 11.42 -12.66
N HIS A 23 -51.80 10.92 -13.87
CA HIS A 23 -52.55 11.61 -14.91
C HIS A 23 -53.96 11.88 -14.36
N ALA A 24 -54.18 13.09 -13.86
CA ALA A 24 -55.50 13.65 -13.67
C ALA A 24 -55.71 14.67 -14.78
N ASP A 25 -56.55 14.26 -15.72
CA ASP A 25 -57.21 15.09 -16.72
C ASP A 25 -57.71 16.40 -16.07
N GLY A 26 -57.18 17.52 -16.56
CA GLY A 26 -57.40 18.85 -16.04
C GLY A 26 -57.30 19.83 -17.18
N ALA A 27 -58.28 19.73 -18.09
CA ALA A 27 -58.56 20.79 -19.05
C ALA A 27 -58.74 22.13 -18.32
N ASP A 28 -58.30 23.18 -19.03
CA ASP A 28 -58.53 24.60 -18.75
C ASP A 28 -57.51 25.33 -17.86
N ARG A 29 -56.44 25.81 -18.52
CA ARG A 29 -55.93 27.16 -18.29
C ARG A 29 -55.74 27.86 -19.62
N THR A 30 -56.83 28.40 -20.14
CA THR A 30 -56.88 29.73 -20.79
C THR A 30 -55.58 30.19 -21.47
N GLY A 31 -55.39 29.75 -22.72
CA GLY A 31 -54.54 30.44 -23.69
C GLY A 31 -55.21 31.74 -24.14
N ALA A 32 -55.35 32.70 -23.22
CA ALA A 32 -55.75 34.06 -23.52
C ALA A 32 -54.47 34.91 -23.62
N GLY A 33 -54.03 35.17 -24.84
CA GLY A 33 -53.08 36.22 -25.18
C GLY A 33 -51.63 35.95 -24.77
N ALA A 34 -50.91 35.16 -25.58
CA ALA A 34 -49.48 35.37 -25.71
C ALA A 34 -49.27 36.76 -26.32
N THR A 35 -49.12 37.78 -25.48
CA THR A 35 -48.59 39.06 -25.92
C THR A 35 -47.18 38.81 -26.45
N SER A 36 -46.79 39.51 -27.52
CA SER A 36 -45.45 39.39 -28.13
C SER A 36 -44.32 39.41 -27.08
N ASP A 37 -44.49 40.24 -26.06
CA ASP A 37 -43.56 40.44 -24.94
C ASP A 37 -43.39 39.19 -24.05
N GLY A 38 -44.47 38.45 -23.76
CA GLY A 38 -44.40 37.20 -22.99
C GLY A 38 -43.70 36.06 -23.75
N SER A 39 -43.86 36.01 -25.08
CA SER A 39 -43.15 35.04 -25.92
C SER A 39 -41.65 35.31 -26.01
N GLU A 40 -41.24 36.58 -26.06
CA GLU A 40 -39.83 36.97 -26.05
C GLU A 40 -39.13 36.69 -24.73
N ALA A 41 -39.80 36.92 -23.60
CA ALA A 41 -39.26 36.60 -22.28
C ALA A 41 -38.98 35.09 -22.12
N ILE A 42 -39.89 34.24 -22.62
CA ILE A 42 -39.72 32.78 -22.61
C ILE A 42 -38.56 32.35 -23.52
N ARG A 43 -38.44 32.92 -24.73
CA ARG A 43 -37.33 32.62 -25.64
C ARG A 43 -35.97 32.97 -25.03
N LYS A 44 -35.82 34.18 -24.47
CA LYS A 44 -34.59 34.62 -23.79
C LYS A 44 -34.25 33.74 -22.58
N TRP A 45 -35.27 33.24 -21.86
CA TRP A 45 -35.05 32.30 -20.76
C TRP A 45 -34.58 30.93 -21.26
N GLN A 46 -35.17 30.40 -22.33
CA GLN A 46 -34.73 29.15 -22.94
C GLN A 46 -33.29 29.25 -23.43
N GLU A 47 -32.94 30.30 -24.18
CA GLU A 47 -31.57 30.55 -24.66
C GLU A 47 -30.56 30.60 -23.51
N ARG A 48 -30.88 31.32 -22.41
CA ARG A 48 -30.02 31.38 -21.23
C ARG A 48 -29.86 30.01 -20.58
N ARG A 49 -30.96 29.25 -20.47
CA ARG A 49 -30.95 27.94 -19.81
C ARG A 49 -30.19 26.91 -20.63
N GLU A 50 -30.34 26.92 -21.95
CA GLU A 50 -29.58 26.08 -22.87
C GLU A 50 -28.08 26.39 -22.78
N ALA A 51 -27.70 27.66 -22.74
CA ALA A 51 -26.31 28.06 -22.55
C ALA A 51 -25.73 27.57 -21.20
N GLU A 52 -26.47 27.73 -20.10
CA GLU A 52 -26.05 27.26 -18.77
C GLU A 52 -25.93 25.72 -18.71
N ILE A 53 -26.85 24.99 -19.36
CA ILE A 53 -26.80 23.54 -19.45
C ILE A 53 -25.58 23.10 -20.27
N ALA A 54 -25.32 23.74 -21.40
CA ALA A 54 -24.17 23.43 -22.25
C ALA A 54 -22.84 23.67 -21.52
N GLU A 55 -22.70 24.79 -20.80
CA GLU A 55 -21.51 25.08 -19.98
C GLU A 55 -21.30 24.01 -18.89
N ARG A 56 -22.38 23.62 -18.19
CA ARG A 56 -22.31 22.56 -17.18
C ARG A 56 -21.94 21.21 -17.79
N ASP A 57 -22.53 20.84 -18.92
CA ASP A 57 -22.25 19.57 -19.59
C ASP A 57 -20.79 19.50 -20.09
N GLU A 58 -20.24 20.62 -20.58
CA GLU A 58 -18.83 20.73 -20.94
C GLU A 58 -17.91 20.58 -19.71
N ALA A 59 -18.25 21.26 -18.61
CA ALA A 59 -17.50 21.15 -17.35
C ALA A 59 -17.54 19.71 -16.79
N ASP A 60 -18.70 19.06 -16.81
CA ASP A 60 -18.87 17.69 -16.35
C ASP A 60 -18.11 16.69 -17.25
N ALA A 61 -18.12 16.91 -18.57
CA ALA A 61 -17.33 16.10 -19.50
C ALA A 61 -15.82 16.25 -19.25
N ALA A 62 -15.34 17.48 -19.07
CA ALA A 62 -13.95 17.76 -18.76
C ALA A 62 -13.52 17.16 -17.41
N ALA A 63 -14.38 17.25 -16.39
CA ALA A 63 -14.12 16.64 -15.08
C ALA A 63 -14.03 15.11 -15.16
N LYS A 64 -14.93 14.47 -15.91
CA LYS A 64 -14.90 13.02 -16.15
C LYS A 64 -13.62 12.59 -16.88
N GLN A 65 -13.19 13.35 -17.89
CA GLN A 65 -11.95 13.06 -18.59
C GLN A 65 -10.73 13.19 -17.67
N ARG A 66 -10.63 14.29 -16.92
CA ARG A 66 -9.55 14.48 -15.94
C ARG A 66 -9.49 13.36 -14.92
N LEU A 67 -10.64 12.89 -14.42
CA LEU A 67 -10.71 11.79 -13.48
C LEU A 67 -10.22 10.47 -14.10
N GLN A 68 -10.56 10.21 -15.36
CA GLN A 68 -10.06 9.04 -16.09
C GLN A 68 -8.54 9.12 -16.29
N ASP A 69 -8.03 10.27 -16.74
CA ASP A 69 -6.60 10.48 -16.94
C ASP A 69 -5.82 10.35 -15.63
N GLU A 70 -6.35 10.89 -14.54
CA GLU A 70 -5.79 10.76 -13.20
C GLU A 70 -5.79 9.29 -12.74
N ALA A 71 -6.89 8.55 -12.96
CA ALA A 71 -6.97 7.14 -12.61
C ALA A 71 -5.93 6.29 -13.39
N VAL A 72 -5.75 6.55 -14.68
CA VAL A 72 -4.72 5.89 -15.50
C VAL A 72 -3.33 6.20 -14.95
N LYS A 73 -3.05 7.47 -14.64
CA LYS A 73 -1.77 7.87 -14.06
C LYS A 73 -1.50 7.18 -12.71
N HIS A 74 -2.49 7.09 -11.83
CA HIS A 74 -2.33 6.38 -10.55
C HIS A 74 -2.00 4.90 -10.75
N ILE A 75 -2.55 4.27 -11.78
CA ILE A 75 -2.22 2.88 -12.13
C ILE A 75 -0.75 2.78 -12.56
N ASP A 76 -0.29 3.67 -13.44
CA ASP A 76 1.10 3.68 -13.90
C ASP A 76 2.07 3.96 -12.74
N ASP A 77 1.80 5.00 -11.95
CA ASP A 77 2.58 5.38 -10.76
C ASP A 77 2.67 4.22 -9.76
N PHE A 78 1.57 3.46 -9.56
CA PHE A 78 1.56 2.29 -8.68
C PHE A 78 2.55 1.22 -9.14
N TYR A 79 2.56 0.88 -10.43
CA TYR A 79 3.46 -0.14 -10.97
C TYR A 79 4.92 0.32 -11.00
N GLU A 80 5.18 1.60 -11.27
CA GLU A 80 6.53 2.16 -11.16
C GLU A 80 7.05 2.10 -9.73
N VAL A 81 6.26 2.56 -8.76
CA VAL A 81 6.63 2.54 -7.34
C VAL A 81 6.81 1.11 -6.83
N TYR A 82 5.90 0.20 -7.19
CA TYR A 82 5.99 -1.21 -6.79
C TYR A 82 7.24 -1.88 -7.35
N SER A 83 7.50 -1.73 -8.65
CA SER A 83 8.66 -2.35 -9.29
C SER A 83 9.96 -1.82 -8.70
N LYS A 84 10.08 -0.50 -8.50
CA LYS A 84 11.22 0.13 -7.83
C LYS A 84 11.40 -0.38 -6.41
N LYS A 85 10.34 -0.43 -5.60
CA LYS A 85 10.40 -0.91 -4.21
C LYS A 85 10.80 -2.38 -4.15
N LYS A 86 10.25 -3.22 -5.02
CA LYS A 86 10.62 -4.63 -5.13
C LYS A 86 12.10 -4.79 -5.49
N GLN A 87 12.58 -4.05 -6.48
CA GLN A 87 13.98 -4.08 -6.86
C GLN A 87 14.89 -3.65 -5.71
N GLN A 88 14.56 -2.55 -5.02
CA GLN A 88 15.30 -2.08 -3.85
C GLN A 88 15.35 -3.13 -2.73
N GLN A 89 14.23 -3.81 -2.44
CA GLN A 89 14.21 -4.87 -1.44
C GLN A 89 15.08 -6.06 -1.82
N VAL A 90 15.07 -6.48 -3.08
CA VAL A 90 15.92 -7.58 -3.57
C VAL A 90 17.39 -7.18 -3.53
N GLU A 91 17.73 -5.95 -3.94
CA GLU A 91 19.09 -5.44 -3.87
C GLU A 91 19.58 -5.33 -2.42
N GLN A 92 18.74 -4.84 -1.52
CA GLN A 92 19.05 -4.76 -0.09
C GLN A 92 19.28 -6.16 0.50
N ALA A 93 18.39 -7.12 0.24
CA ALA A 93 18.54 -8.49 0.71
C ALA A 93 19.81 -9.16 0.15
N ARG A 94 20.19 -8.86 -1.10
CA ARG A 94 21.47 -9.32 -1.67
C ARG A 94 22.66 -8.72 -0.94
N ARG A 95 22.66 -7.42 -0.70
CA ARG A 95 23.74 -6.75 0.06
C ARG A 95 23.87 -7.31 1.47
N GLU A 96 22.76 -7.44 2.18
CA GLU A 96 22.74 -8.04 3.53
C GLU A 96 23.25 -9.49 3.53
N ALA A 97 22.90 -10.28 2.50
CA ALA A 97 23.42 -11.64 2.35
C ALA A 97 24.93 -11.66 2.08
N GLU A 98 25.43 -10.77 1.22
CA GLU A 98 26.86 -10.62 0.94
C GLU A 98 27.63 -10.15 2.19
N GLU A 99 27.11 -9.15 2.91
CA GLU A 99 27.67 -8.67 4.17
C GLU A 99 27.68 -9.76 5.24
N PHE A 100 26.62 -10.54 5.36
CA PHE A 100 26.56 -11.67 6.28
C PHE A 100 27.59 -12.74 5.94
N LEU A 101 27.76 -13.08 4.66
CA LEU A 101 28.78 -14.03 4.22
C LEU A 101 30.19 -13.50 4.52
N GLN A 102 30.46 -12.23 4.25
CA GLN A 102 31.74 -11.60 4.60
C GLN A 102 32.00 -11.59 6.10
N GLN A 103 31.00 -11.24 6.92
CA GLN A 103 31.12 -11.28 8.38
C GLN A 103 31.37 -12.69 8.89
N ARG A 104 30.68 -13.69 8.32
CA ARG A 104 30.87 -15.10 8.64
C ARG A 104 32.29 -15.56 8.29
N ASP A 105 32.76 -15.24 7.09
CA ASP A 105 34.08 -15.65 6.62
C ASP A 105 35.18 -14.96 7.45
N ALA A 106 35.05 -13.65 7.68
CA ALA A 106 35.92 -12.90 8.58
C ALA A 106 35.92 -13.46 10.01
N PHE A 107 34.76 -13.90 10.53
CA PHE A 107 34.65 -14.53 11.84
C PHE A 107 35.45 -15.84 11.93
N PHE A 108 35.47 -16.64 10.86
CA PHE A 108 36.27 -17.87 10.81
C PHE A 108 37.76 -17.62 10.57
N GLU A 109 38.13 -16.54 9.85
CA GLU A 109 39.52 -16.16 9.58
C GLU A 109 40.24 -15.53 10.79
N GLN A 110 39.52 -15.12 11.84
CA GLN A 110 40.12 -14.58 13.06
C GLN A 110 41.07 -15.60 13.72
N ASP A 111 42.30 -15.17 14.06
CA ASP A 111 43.28 -15.93 14.85
C ASP A 111 42.89 -15.96 16.35
N ASN A 112 41.72 -16.53 16.61
CA ASN A 112 41.10 -16.66 17.92
C ASN A 112 40.94 -18.14 18.26
N THR A 113 40.93 -18.48 19.56
CA THR A 113 40.63 -19.86 19.96
C THR A 113 39.15 -20.17 19.72
N VAL A 114 38.81 -21.46 19.60
CA VAL A 114 37.41 -21.91 19.47
C VAL A 114 36.53 -21.37 20.61
N TRP A 115 37.08 -21.26 21.83
CA TRP A 115 36.36 -20.72 22.99
C TRP A 115 36.11 -19.22 22.89
N ASP A 116 37.03 -18.45 22.29
CA ASP A 116 36.82 -17.03 22.02
C ASP A 116 35.71 -16.81 20.99
N ARG A 117 35.66 -17.64 19.94
CA ARG A 117 34.59 -17.65 18.92
C ARG A 117 33.22 -17.98 19.55
N VAL A 118 33.17 -18.99 20.42
CA VAL A 118 31.94 -19.36 21.16
C VAL A 118 31.45 -18.22 22.04
N LEU A 119 32.37 -17.53 22.74
CA LEU A 119 31.99 -16.40 23.60
C LEU A 119 31.41 -15.22 22.80
N GLN A 120 31.93 -14.96 21.59
CA GLN A 120 31.38 -13.93 20.70
C GLN A 120 29.98 -14.27 20.15
N LEU A 121 29.66 -15.55 19.96
CA LEU A 121 28.37 -16.00 19.45
C LEU A 121 27.27 -16.01 20.52
N ILE A 122 27.63 -16.08 21.79
CA ILE A 122 26.69 -16.10 22.90
C ILE A 122 26.37 -14.65 23.28
N ASN A 123 25.08 -14.30 23.39
CA ASN A 123 24.66 -13.03 23.97
C ASN A 123 25.05 -13.03 25.46
N THR A 124 26.19 -12.42 25.80
CA THR A 124 26.72 -12.41 27.16
C THR A 124 25.89 -11.57 28.13
N GLU A 125 25.03 -10.68 27.63
CA GLU A 125 24.23 -9.79 28.47
C GLU A 125 22.98 -10.48 29.04
N ASP A 126 22.36 -11.39 28.27
CA ASP A 126 21.13 -12.09 28.68
C ASP A 126 21.33 -13.62 28.89
N ALA A 127 22.55 -14.12 28.81
CA ALA A 127 22.82 -15.57 28.89
C ALA A 127 22.73 -16.17 30.31
N ASP A 128 22.56 -15.36 31.36
CA ASP A 128 22.63 -15.85 32.75
C ASP A 128 21.43 -16.74 33.11
N VAL A 129 20.24 -16.44 32.58
CA VAL A 129 19.01 -17.22 32.81
C VAL A 129 18.32 -17.47 31.46
N LEU A 130 18.30 -18.74 31.04
CA LEU A 130 17.49 -19.16 29.88
C LEU A 130 16.31 -20.01 30.36
N GLY A 131 15.14 -19.37 30.48
CA GLY A 131 13.97 -19.99 31.11
C GLY A 131 14.20 -20.18 32.62
N ASP A 132 14.08 -21.42 33.11
CA ASP A 132 14.31 -21.79 34.52
C ASP A 132 15.74 -22.29 34.81
N ARG A 133 16.64 -22.29 33.80
CA ARG A 133 18.00 -22.82 33.95
C ARG A 133 19.02 -21.69 34.11
N ASP A 134 19.70 -21.69 35.26
CA ASP A 134 20.87 -20.83 35.55
C ASP A 134 22.10 -21.31 34.76
N ARG A 135 22.68 -20.41 33.97
CA ARG A 135 23.89 -20.61 33.16
C ARG A 135 25.04 -19.72 33.60
N SER A 136 24.92 -19.00 34.72
CA SER A 136 25.97 -18.12 35.24
C SER A 136 27.29 -18.87 35.41
N LYS A 137 27.24 -20.11 35.92
CA LYS A 137 28.44 -20.98 36.05
C LYS A 137 29.04 -21.39 34.71
N PHE A 138 28.20 -21.57 33.69
CA PHE A 138 28.68 -21.90 32.34
C PHE A 138 29.39 -20.69 31.71
N LYS A 139 28.84 -19.48 31.87
CA LYS A 139 29.49 -18.23 31.47
C LYS A 139 30.82 -18.02 32.20
N ASP A 140 30.86 -18.26 33.52
CA ASP A 140 32.11 -18.22 34.31
C ASP A 140 33.18 -19.17 33.74
N ILE A 141 32.78 -20.38 33.33
CA ILE A 141 33.69 -21.37 32.73
C ILE A 141 34.19 -20.87 31.36
N LEU A 142 33.31 -20.35 30.51
CA LEU A 142 33.70 -19.82 29.19
C LEU A 142 34.67 -18.64 29.30
N LEU A 143 34.44 -17.73 30.25
CA LEU A 143 35.34 -16.60 30.51
C LEU A 143 36.72 -17.06 30.98
N ARG A 144 36.80 -18.17 31.73
CA ARG A 144 38.08 -18.77 32.13
C ARG A 144 38.81 -19.41 30.95
N LEU A 145 38.07 -20.04 30.03
CA LEU A 145 38.64 -20.72 28.85
C LEU A 145 39.08 -19.74 27.75
N LYS A 146 38.57 -18.51 27.78
CA LYS A 146 38.96 -17.41 26.89
C LYS A 146 40.49 -17.25 26.83
N GLY A 147 41.07 -17.29 25.63
CA GLY A 147 42.51 -17.15 25.40
C GLY A 147 43.40 -18.29 25.93
N GLN A 148 42.84 -19.40 26.45
CA GLN A 148 43.64 -20.56 26.85
C GLN A 148 43.89 -21.48 25.66
N GLU A 149 45.16 -21.62 25.26
CA GLU A 149 45.56 -22.43 24.10
C GLU A 149 45.79 -23.92 24.43
N GLN A 150 46.00 -24.22 25.71
CA GLN A 150 46.39 -25.54 26.21
C GLN A 150 45.23 -26.34 26.83
N VAL A 151 43.99 -25.98 26.49
CA VAL A 151 42.78 -26.71 26.89
C VAL A 151 42.27 -27.59 25.74
N PRO A 152 41.62 -28.74 26.03
CA PRO A 152 41.04 -29.59 25.01
C PRO A 152 40.09 -28.80 24.11
N GLY A 153 40.26 -28.93 22.78
CA GLY A 153 39.44 -28.23 21.80
C GLY A 153 39.83 -26.77 21.52
N ALA A 154 40.90 -26.24 22.10
CA ALA A 154 41.44 -24.91 21.76
C ALA A 154 42.27 -24.89 20.46
N ALA A 155 42.10 -25.89 19.58
CA ALA A 155 42.81 -25.94 18.31
C ALA A 155 42.55 -24.65 17.51
N ARG A 156 43.63 -24.04 16.99
CA ARG A 156 43.53 -22.93 16.05
C ARG A 156 43.14 -23.50 14.69
N GLY A 157 41.92 -23.20 14.25
CA GLY A 157 41.37 -23.62 12.97
C GLY A 157 41.15 -22.42 12.08
#